data_AF-A0A357I7H6-F1
#
_entry.id   AF-A0A357I7H6-F1
#
_cell.length_a   1.000
_cell.length_b   1.000
_cell.length_c   1.000
_cell.angle_alpha   90.00
_cell.angle_beta   90.00
_cell.angle_gamma   90.00
#
_symmetry.space_group_name_H-M   'P 1'
#
loop_
_entity.id
_entity.type
_entity.pdbx_description
1 polymer ?
#
loop_
_entity_poly.entity_id
_entity_poly.type
_entity_poly.pdbx_seq_one_letter_code
_entity_poly.pdbx_strand_id
1 'polypeptide(L)'
;FYNEDVAGLPPVLPTVLKVAMGMTLLQMAMGTQVREAVDIIAHHYNYGSRNLWVESLPLIFLVHRSFSSIILFTNLWLVWQLWRHCRGSRVLRRVGIGMAGLVLTTILLGVAMDRMNMPAFAQPLHMWLASLIFGAQFFVFMVIRYASQDTPANVEKRPQAADMSRTLHH
;
A
#
# COMPACT_ATOMS: atom_id res chain seq x y z
N PHE A 1 14.62 -9.11 19.53
CA PHE A 1 14.36 -7.67 19.35
C PHE A 1 13.04 -7.34 18.65
N TYR A 2 12.52 -8.12 17.67
CA TYR A 2 11.24 -7.80 17.01
C TYR A 2 9.98 -8.40 17.66
N ASN A 3 10.10 -9.52 18.39
CA ASN A 3 8.93 -10.27 18.85
C ASN A 3 8.06 -9.54 19.88
N GLU A 4 8.64 -8.72 20.76
CA GLU A 4 7.86 -8.03 21.80
C GLU A 4 7.03 -6.86 21.24
N ASP A 5 7.43 -6.30 20.08
CA ASP A 5 6.82 -5.11 19.51
C ASP A 5 5.53 -5.37 18.71
N VAL A 6 5.27 -6.62 18.33
CA VAL A 6 4.10 -7.03 17.54
C VAL A 6 3.09 -7.87 18.33
N ALA A 7 3.44 -8.30 19.54
CA ALA A 7 2.59 -9.16 20.39
C ALA A 7 1.24 -8.52 20.77
N GLY A 8 1.17 -7.19 20.79
CA GLY A 8 -0.05 -6.44 21.10
C GLY A 8 -0.96 -6.16 19.90
N LEU A 9 -0.61 -6.59 18.68
CA LEU A 9 -1.43 -6.30 17.49
C LEU A 9 -2.71 -7.16 17.48
N PRO A 10 -3.85 -6.60 17.04
CA PRO A 10 -5.06 -7.39 16.94
C PRO A 10 -4.91 -8.47 15.85
N PRO A 11 -5.46 -9.68 16.06
CA PRO A 11 -5.25 -10.83 15.15
C PRO A 11 -5.83 -10.59 13.74
N VAL A 12 -6.75 -9.63 13.61
CA VAL A 12 -7.36 -9.23 12.33
C VAL A 12 -6.43 -8.37 11.47
N LEU A 13 -5.41 -7.72 12.04
CA LEU A 13 -4.55 -6.77 11.33
C LEU A 13 -3.77 -7.38 10.16
N PRO A 14 -3.10 -8.54 10.29
CA PRO A 14 -2.41 -9.15 9.15
C PRO A 14 -3.36 -9.49 7.99
N THR A 15 -4.62 -9.83 8.29
CA THR A 15 -5.65 -10.09 7.28
C THR A 15 -6.07 -8.80 6.59
N VAL A 16 -6.37 -7.74 7.34
CA VAL A 16 -6.72 -6.43 6.78
C VAL A 16 -5.57 -5.86 5.97
N LEU A 17 -4.32 -6.04 6.39
CA LEU A 17 -3.14 -5.61 5.65
C LEU A 17 -3.02 -6.31 4.29
N LYS A 18 -3.22 -7.63 4.24
CA LYS A 18 -3.27 -8.38 2.96
C LYS A 18 -4.39 -7.87 2.06
N VAL A 19 -5.57 -7.63 2.61
CA VAL A 19 -6.70 -7.06 1.86
C VAL A 19 -6.34 -5.66 1.35
N ALA A 20 -5.74 -4.80 2.17
CA ALA A 20 -5.30 -3.45 1.78
C ALA A 20 -4.26 -3.47 0.66
N MET A 21 -3.33 -4.42 0.68
CA MET A 21 -2.38 -4.63 -0.42
C MET A 21 -3.11 -5.02 -1.72
N GLY A 22 -4.06 -5.95 -1.65
CA GLY A 22 -4.90 -6.32 -2.79
C GLY A 22 -5.72 -5.15 -3.34
N MET A 23 -6.33 -4.35 -2.45
CA MET A 23 -7.05 -3.13 -2.84
C MET A 23 -6.11 -2.11 -3.50
N THR A 24 -4.89 -1.96 -3.00
CA THR A 24 -3.91 -1.03 -3.58
C THR A 24 -3.49 -1.46 -4.99
N LEU A 25 -3.25 -2.76 -5.21
CA LEU A 25 -2.99 -3.30 -6.55
C LEU A 25 -4.18 -3.10 -7.50
N LEU A 26 -5.41 -3.36 -7.02
CA LEU A 26 -6.61 -3.11 -7.81
C LEU A 26 -6.77 -1.63 -8.18
N GLN A 27 -6.52 -0.72 -7.24
CA GLN A 27 -6.54 0.72 -7.49
C GLN A 27 -5.47 1.16 -8.49
N MET A 28 -4.27 0.58 -8.43
CA MET A 28 -3.22 0.82 -9.41
C MET A 28 -3.64 0.34 -10.81
N ALA A 29 -4.23 -0.85 -10.92
CA ALA A 29 -4.75 -1.37 -12.19
C ALA A 29 -5.90 -0.53 -12.77
N MET A 30 -6.83 -0.05 -11.93
CA MET A 30 -7.83 0.92 -12.38
C MET A 30 -7.19 2.26 -12.76
N GLY A 31 -6.15 2.67 -12.03
CA GLY A 31 -5.40 3.89 -12.30
C GLY A 31 -4.67 3.86 -13.64
N THR A 32 -4.14 2.71 -14.08
CA THR A 32 -3.55 2.56 -15.42
C THR A 32 -4.61 2.70 -16.50
N GLN A 33 -5.81 2.12 -16.33
CA GLN A 33 -6.93 2.28 -17.27
C GLN A 33 -7.39 3.74 -17.38
N VAL A 34 -7.47 4.45 -16.25
CA VAL A 34 -7.79 5.89 -16.25
C VAL A 34 -6.70 6.68 -16.98
N ARG A 35 -5.42 6.38 -16.75
CA ARG A 35 -4.30 7.02 -17.45
C ARG A 35 -4.37 6.79 -18.95
N GLU A 36 -4.60 5.55 -19.39
CA GLU A 36 -4.75 5.22 -20.81
C GLU A 36 -5.92 5.99 -21.45
N ALA A 37 -7.04 6.11 -20.73
CA ALA A 37 -8.17 6.91 -21.18
C ALA A 37 -7.81 8.40 -21.30
N VAL A 38 -7.10 8.97 -20.32
CA VAL A 38 -6.58 10.35 -20.39
C VAL A 38 -5.68 10.53 -21.62
N ASP A 39 -4.77 9.58 -21.88
CA ASP A 39 -3.83 9.66 -23.01
C ASP A 39 -4.57 9.65 -24.37
N ILE A 40 -5.61 8.81 -24.51
CA ILE A 40 -6.48 8.76 -25.70
C ILE A 40 -7.25 10.08 -25.87
N ILE A 41 -7.85 10.61 -24.79
CA ILE A 41 -8.60 11.87 -24.81
C ILE A 41 -7.67 13.04 -25.16
N ALA A 42 -6.49 13.10 -24.54
CA ALA A 42 -5.49 14.12 -24.82
C ALA A 42 -5.10 14.11 -26.31
N HIS A 43 -4.87 12.94 -26.89
CA HIS A 43 -4.58 12.82 -28.31
C HIS A 43 -5.76 13.28 -29.18
N HIS A 44 -7.00 12.92 -28.84
CA HIS A 44 -8.20 13.33 -29.56
C HIS A 44 -8.36 14.86 -29.61
N TYR A 45 -8.01 15.56 -28.52
CA TYR A 45 -8.03 17.02 -28.44
C TYR A 45 -6.73 17.70 -28.90
N ASN A 46 -5.80 16.99 -29.57
CA ASN A 46 -4.48 17.50 -29.95
C ASN A 46 -3.71 18.15 -28.78
N TYR A 47 -3.82 17.56 -27.59
CA TYR A 47 -3.25 18.02 -26.31
C TYR A 47 -3.76 19.39 -25.81
N GLY A 48 -4.75 19.98 -26.50
CA GLY A 48 -5.45 21.20 -26.10
C GLY A 48 -6.67 20.93 -25.20
N SER A 49 -7.38 22.00 -24.84
CA SER A 49 -8.69 21.94 -24.16
C SER A 49 -8.75 21.04 -22.92
N ARG A 50 -7.71 21.10 -22.06
CA ARG A 50 -7.58 20.25 -20.86
C ARG A 50 -8.76 20.32 -19.90
N ASN A 51 -9.48 21.43 -19.88
CA ASN A 51 -10.68 21.62 -19.09
C ASN A 51 -11.81 20.65 -19.48
N LEU A 52 -11.81 20.10 -20.69
CA LEU A 52 -12.83 19.16 -21.18
C LEU A 52 -12.47 17.69 -20.95
N TRP A 53 -11.24 17.39 -20.53
CA TRP A 53 -10.75 16.01 -20.48
C TRP A 53 -11.45 15.19 -19.40
N VAL A 54 -11.62 15.78 -18.21
CA VAL A 54 -12.24 15.10 -17.05
C VAL A 54 -13.69 14.73 -17.34
N GLU A 55 -14.42 15.59 -18.06
CA GLU A 55 -15.81 15.34 -18.47
C GLU A 55 -15.95 14.18 -19.46
N SER A 56 -14.87 13.88 -20.20
CA SER A 56 -14.82 12.81 -21.19
C SER A 56 -14.36 11.46 -20.61
N LEU A 57 -14.08 11.39 -19.30
CA LEU A 57 -13.53 10.18 -18.70
C LEU A 57 -14.58 9.06 -18.55
N PRO A 58 -14.20 7.79 -18.79
CA PRO A 58 -15.09 6.65 -18.64
C PRO A 58 -15.48 6.38 -17.19
N LEU A 59 -16.54 5.57 -16.99
CA LEU A 59 -17.08 5.21 -15.66
C LEU A 59 -16.01 4.67 -14.69
N ILE A 60 -14.97 4.01 -15.19
CA ILE A 60 -13.85 3.51 -14.38
C ILE A 60 -13.15 4.62 -13.57
N PHE A 61 -13.14 5.87 -14.06
CA PHE A 61 -12.63 7.01 -13.30
C PHE A 61 -13.46 7.25 -12.02
N LEU A 62 -14.79 7.19 -12.11
CA LEU A 62 -15.67 7.38 -10.95
C LEU A 62 -15.51 6.23 -9.94
N VAL A 63 -15.36 5.00 -10.43
CA VAL A 63 -15.08 3.82 -9.59
C VAL A 63 -13.72 3.98 -8.91
N HIS A 64 -12.67 4.34 -9.65
CA HIS A 64 -11.34 4.61 -9.11
C HIS A 64 -11.36 5.71 -8.03
N ARG A 65 -12.07 6.81 -8.28
CA ARG A 65 -12.20 7.94 -7.34
C ARG A 65 -12.90 7.52 -6.06
N SER A 66 -14.03 6.82 -6.16
CA SER A 66 -14.78 6.36 -4.98
C SER A 66 -14.03 5.29 -4.19
N PHE A 67 -13.38 4.33 -4.87
CA PHE A 67 -12.60 3.27 -4.24
C PHE A 67 -11.38 3.81 -3.46
N SER A 68 -10.79 4.93 -3.91
CA SER A 68 -9.70 5.61 -3.18
C SER A 68 -10.07 5.99 -1.74
N SER A 69 -11.34 6.30 -1.47
CA SER A 69 -11.82 6.64 -0.12
C SER A 69 -11.80 5.41 0.80
N ILE A 70 -12.17 4.24 0.27
CA ILE A 70 -12.11 2.97 1.02
C ILE A 70 -10.66 2.65 1.39
N ILE A 71 -9.73 2.85 0.44
CA ILE A 71 -8.30 2.68 0.65
C ILE A 71 -7.77 3.66 1.70
N LEU A 72 -8.19 4.93 1.64
CA LEU A 72 -7.83 5.94 2.64
C LEU A 72 -8.18 5.47 4.05
N PHE A 73 -9.45 5.16 4.30
CA PHE A 73 -9.90 4.78 5.64
C PHE A 73 -9.27 3.47 6.13
N THR A 74 -9.06 2.51 5.23
CA THR A 74 -8.39 1.26 5.59
C THR A 74 -6.93 1.49 5.97
N ASN A 75 -6.19 2.32 5.22
CA ASN A 75 -4.81 2.66 5.56
C ASN A 75 -4.72 3.48 6.83
N LEU A 76 -5.62 4.45 7.05
CA LEU A 76 -5.67 5.21 8.31
C LEU A 76 -5.91 4.30 9.51
N TRP A 77 -6.82 3.33 9.38
CA TRP A 77 -7.05 2.33 10.42
C TRP A 77 -5.80 1.47 10.67
N LEU A 78 -5.13 0.97 9.63
CA LEU A 78 -3.87 0.23 9.77
C LEU A 78 -2.80 1.04 10.50
N VAL A 79 -2.62 2.31 10.12
CA VAL A 79 -1.65 3.22 10.74
C VAL A 79 -1.99 3.47 12.21
N TRP A 80 -3.26 3.67 12.53
CA TRP A 80 -3.71 3.82 13.90
C TRP A 80 -3.38 2.60 14.76
N GLN A 81 -3.58 1.38 14.23
CA GLN A 81 -3.24 0.15 14.93
C GLN A 81 -1.74 0.02 15.18
N LEU A 82 -0.91 0.30 14.17
CA LEU A 82 0.55 0.30 14.31
C LEU A 82 1.02 1.33 15.33
N TRP A 83 0.43 2.53 15.31
CA TRP A 83 0.79 3.60 16.25
C TRP A 83 0.42 3.26 17.69
N ARG A 84 -0.75 2.63 17.90
CA ARG A 84 -1.26 2.26 19.23
C ARG A 84 -0.49 1.08 19.86
N HIS A 85 -0.18 0.06 19.06
CA HIS A 85 0.32 -1.23 19.59
C HIS A 85 1.82 -1.43 19.42
N CYS A 86 2.47 -0.84 18.40
CA CYS A 86 3.91 -0.99 18.16
C CYS A 86 4.72 0.14 18.80
N ARG A 87 4.52 0.40 20.10
CA ARG A 87 5.18 1.53 20.79
C ARG A 87 6.70 1.34 20.92
N GLY A 88 7.19 0.11 21.03
CA GLY A 88 8.63 -0.19 21.07
C GLY A 88 9.31 -0.19 19.70
N SER A 89 8.57 -0.50 18.62
CA SER A 89 9.13 -0.45 17.26
C SER A 89 9.00 0.92 16.63
N ARG A 90 10.06 1.73 16.76
CA ARG A 90 10.18 3.02 16.06
C ARG A 90 10.07 2.89 14.54
N VAL A 91 10.50 1.77 13.97
CA VAL A 91 10.46 1.52 12.51
C VAL A 91 9.02 1.35 12.03
N LEU A 92 8.25 0.44 12.63
CA LEU A 92 6.85 0.20 12.24
C LEU A 92 6.00 1.48 12.35
N ARG A 93 6.20 2.27 13.41
CA ARG A 93 5.48 3.53 13.60
C ARG A 93 5.85 4.58 12.55
N ARG A 94 7.15 4.73 12.23
CA ARG A 94 7.62 5.67 11.20
C ARG A 94 7.10 5.28 9.82
N VAL A 95 7.16 4.00 9.48
CA VAL A 95 6.63 3.50 8.21
C VAL A 95 5.11 3.69 8.14
N GLY A 96 4.38 3.41 9.23
CA GLY A 96 2.94 3.69 9.31
C GLY A 96 2.60 5.16 9.07
N ILE A 97 3.27 6.09 9.77
CA ILE A 97 3.05 7.53 9.57
C ILE A 97 3.43 7.95 8.14
N GLY A 98 4.56 7.46 7.62
CA GLY A 98 4.97 7.70 6.23
C GLY A 98 3.94 7.20 5.22
N MET A 99 3.38 6.00 5.44
CA MET A 99 2.32 5.42 4.62
C MET A 99 1.07 6.30 4.62
N ALA A 100 0.64 6.83 5.77
CA ALA A 100 -0.46 7.79 5.83
C ALA A 100 -0.15 9.06 5.00
N GLY A 101 1.05 9.61 5.12
CA GLY A 101 1.48 10.76 4.32
C GLY A 101 1.47 10.47 2.82
N LEU A 102 1.95 9.30 2.40
CA LEU A 102 1.93 8.86 1.00
C LEU A 102 0.51 8.73 0.47
N VAL A 103 -0.40 8.09 1.21
CA VAL A 103 -1.82 7.92 0.82
C VAL A 103 -2.49 9.28 0.66
N LEU A 104 -2.34 10.18 1.64
CA LEU A 104 -2.92 11.52 1.60
C LEU A 104 -2.38 12.32 0.40
N THR A 105 -1.07 12.31 0.18
CA THR A 105 -0.43 13.03 -0.94
C THR A 105 -0.90 12.48 -2.30
N THR A 106 -1.03 11.15 -2.41
CA THR A 106 -1.52 10.50 -3.63
C THR A 106 -2.96 10.91 -3.92
N ILE A 107 -3.85 10.89 -2.93
CA ILE A 107 -5.24 11.33 -3.10
C ILE A 107 -5.32 12.82 -3.48
N LEU A 108 -4.50 13.67 -2.85
CA LEU A 108 -4.44 15.10 -3.19
C LEU A 108 -4.00 15.32 -4.65
N LEU A 109 -3.04 14.54 -5.16
CA LEU A 109 -2.68 14.57 -6.58
C LEU A 109 -3.83 14.11 -7.48
N GLY A 110 -4.58 13.09 -7.08
CA GLY A 110 -5.77 12.64 -7.79
C GLY A 110 -6.84 13.73 -7.88
N VAL A 111 -7.10 14.42 -6.77
CA VAL A 111 -8.03 15.57 -6.73
C VAL A 111 -7.49 16.75 -7.54
N ALA A 112 -6.18 17.01 -7.50
CA ALA A 112 -5.56 18.06 -8.32
C ALA A 112 -5.73 17.78 -9.82
N MET A 113 -5.60 16.51 -10.24
CA MET A 113 -5.86 16.12 -11.64
C MET A 113 -7.32 16.35 -12.05
N ASP A 114 -8.28 16.07 -11.16
CA ASP A 114 -9.72 16.31 -11.36
C ASP A 114 -10.07 17.81 -11.43
N ARG A 115 -9.39 18.67 -10.67
CA ARG A 115 -9.78 20.08 -10.46
C ARG A 115 -8.89 21.12 -11.12
N MET A 116 -7.66 20.79 -11.50
CA MET A 116 -6.64 21.74 -11.95
C MET A 116 -6.20 21.50 -13.40
N ASN A 117 -7.14 21.11 -14.27
CA ASN A 117 -6.88 20.88 -15.70
C ASN A 117 -5.78 19.84 -15.97
N MET A 118 -5.74 18.75 -15.20
CA MET A 118 -4.80 17.64 -15.38
C MET A 118 -3.32 18.10 -15.54
N PRO A 119 -2.66 18.56 -14.46
CA PRO A 119 -1.26 18.97 -14.52
C PRO A 119 -0.37 17.81 -14.98
N ALA A 120 0.48 18.02 -15.98
CA ALA A 120 1.21 16.94 -16.66
C ALA A 120 2.13 16.13 -15.72
N PHE A 121 2.71 16.77 -14.71
CA PHE A 121 3.58 16.10 -13.73
C PHE A 121 2.79 15.30 -12.67
N ALA A 122 1.51 15.62 -12.45
CA ALA A 122 0.72 15.02 -11.37
C ALA A 122 0.45 13.53 -11.63
N GLN A 123 0.26 13.16 -12.90
CA GLN A 123 -0.04 11.80 -13.31
C GLN A 123 1.12 10.81 -13.05
N PRO A 124 2.37 11.05 -13.51
CA PRO A 124 3.50 10.17 -13.16
C PRO A 124 3.82 10.19 -11.66
N LEU A 125 3.71 11.35 -11.01
CA LEU A 125 3.97 11.46 -9.57
C LEU A 125 2.95 10.65 -8.75
N HIS A 126 1.67 10.72 -9.10
CA HIS A 126 0.60 9.94 -8.44
C HIS A 126 0.87 8.44 -8.53
N MET A 127 1.25 7.92 -9.70
CA MET A 127 1.56 6.50 -9.88
C MET A 127 2.81 6.06 -9.12
N TRP A 128 3.84 6.92 -9.10
CA TRP A 128 5.04 6.66 -8.33
C TRP A 128 4.75 6.57 -6.83
N LEU A 129 3.97 7.51 -6.27
CA LEU A 129 3.58 7.46 -4.86
C LEU A 129 2.70 6.23 -4.55
N ALA A 130 1.80 5.84 -5.45
CA ALA A 130 1.00 4.61 -5.30
C ALA A 130 1.88 3.35 -5.15
N SER A 131 2.98 3.27 -5.92
CA SER A 131 3.94 2.17 -5.80
C SER A 131 4.67 2.16 -4.44
N LEU A 132 4.97 3.34 -3.89
CA LEU A 132 5.58 3.47 -2.56
C LEU A 132 4.61 3.08 -1.44
N ILE A 133 3.31 3.36 -1.59
CA ILE A 133 2.27 2.91 -0.65
C ILE A 133 2.26 1.38 -0.61
N PHE A 134 2.21 0.72 -1.77
CA PHE A 134 2.24 -0.73 -1.84
C PHE A 134 3.54 -1.30 -1.23
N GLY A 135 4.69 -0.69 -1.52
CA GLY A 135 5.97 -1.06 -0.92
C GLY A 135 5.98 -0.94 0.62
N ALA A 136 5.39 0.12 1.17
CA ALA A 136 5.25 0.31 2.61
C ALA A 136 4.33 -0.75 3.24
N GLN A 137 3.18 -1.05 2.62
CA GLN A 137 2.27 -2.10 3.06
C GLN A 137 2.96 -3.48 3.05
N PHE A 138 3.67 -3.79 1.96
CA PHE A 138 4.43 -5.03 1.84
C PHE A 138 5.53 -5.14 2.89
N PHE A 139 6.27 -4.05 3.14
CA PHE A 139 7.29 -4.01 4.19
C PHE A 139 6.70 -4.29 5.57
N VAL A 140 5.60 -3.62 5.95
CA VAL A 140 4.91 -3.85 7.22
C VAL A 140 4.45 -5.31 7.33
N PHE A 141 3.92 -5.87 6.25
CA PHE A 141 3.47 -7.26 6.20
C PHE A 141 4.62 -8.24 6.47
N MET A 142 5.77 -8.02 5.83
CA MET A 142 6.96 -8.83 6.03
C MET A 142 7.47 -8.77 7.46
N VAL A 143 7.56 -7.57 8.05
CA VAL A 143 8.01 -7.39 9.44
C VAL A 143 7.10 -8.14 10.41
N ILE A 144 5.78 -7.98 10.28
CA ILE A 144 4.81 -8.64 11.15
C ILE A 144 4.85 -10.16 10.97
N ARG A 145 4.94 -10.63 9.72
CA ARG A 145 4.99 -12.07 9.41
C ARG A 145 6.26 -12.73 9.97
N TYR A 146 7.41 -12.09 9.80
CA TYR A 146 8.68 -12.59 10.30
C TYR A 146 8.70 -12.65 11.84
N ALA A 147 8.29 -11.56 12.50
CA ALA A 147 8.20 -11.52 13.96
C ALA A 147 7.18 -12.52 14.55
N SER A 148 6.17 -12.93 13.78
CA SER A 148 5.23 -13.97 14.21
C SER A 148 5.82 -15.39 14.15
N GLN A 149 6.83 -15.62 13.30
CA GLN A 149 7.44 -16.94 13.11
C GLN A 149 8.50 -17.29 14.16
N ASP A 150 9.13 -16.30 14.79
CA ASP A 150 10.20 -16.47 15.79
C ASP A 150 9.68 -16.73 17.22
N THR A 151 8.43 -17.16 17.39
CA THR A 151 7.87 -17.53 18.71
C THR A 151 8.57 -18.79 19.23
N PRO A 152 8.97 -18.90 20.52
CA PRO A 152 9.70 -20.05 21.06
C PRO A 152 9.06 -21.42 20.76
N ALA A 153 7.74 -21.51 20.73
CA ALA A 153 6.99 -22.72 20.36
C ALA A 153 7.19 -23.18 18.89
N ASN A 154 7.66 -22.30 18.00
CA ASN A 154 7.94 -22.58 16.59
C ASN A 154 9.44 -22.79 16.33
N VAL A 155 10.30 -22.24 17.18
CA VAL A 155 11.76 -22.51 17.20
C VAL A 155 12.03 -23.96 17.60
N GLU A 156 11.29 -24.48 18.58
CA GLU A 156 11.40 -25.87 19.03
C GLU A 156 10.90 -26.89 17.98
N LYS A 157 10.01 -26.46 17.06
CA LYS A 157 9.54 -27.27 15.92
C LYS A 157 10.44 -27.19 14.68
N ARG A 158 11.47 -26.32 14.67
CA ARG A 158 12.47 -26.32 13.60
C ARG A 158 13.34 -27.56 13.82
N PRO A 159 13.21 -28.63 13.02
CA PRO A 159 13.98 -29.82 13.29
C PRO A 159 15.46 -29.47 13.19
N GLN A 160 16.26 -30.05 14.08
CA GLN A 160 17.72 -30.21 13.97
C GLN A 160 18.13 -31.02 12.71
N ALA A 161 17.40 -30.86 11.60
CA ALA A 161 17.65 -31.54 10.33
C ALA A 161 19.01 -31.16 9.72
N ALA A 162 19.64 -30.08 10.19
CA ALA A 162 20.99 -29.70 9.79
C ALA A 162 22.10 -30.38 10.63
N ASP A 163 21.78 -30.93 11.81
CA ASP A 163 22.77 -31.52 12.72
C ASP A 163 22.86 -33.04 12.56
N MET A 164 21.74 -33.70 12.23
CA MET A 164 21.69 -35.17 12.10
C MET A 164 22.39 -35.73 10.84
N SER A 165 22.74 -34.88 9.87
CA SER A 165 23.56 -35.28 8.70
C SER A 165 25.06 -35.26 8.96
N ARG A 166 25.52 -34.67 10.08
CA ARG A 166 26.95 -34.64 10.46
C ARG A 166 27.36 -35.77 11.39
N THR A 167 26.39 -36.41 12.06
CA THR A 167 26.64 -37.48 13.03
C THR A 167 26.69 -38.89 12.39
N LEU A 168 26.38 -39.03 11.10
CA LEU A 168 26.43 -40.32 10.38
C LEU A 168 27.73 -40.52 9.56
N HIS A 169 28.68 -39.59 9.64
CA HIS A 169 29.96 -39.64 8.92
C HIS A 169 31.20 -39.70 9.83
N HIS A 170 31.04 -40.09 11.10
CA HIS A 170 32.14 -40.34 12.03
C HIS A 170 32.07 -41.75 12.61
#